data_AF-A0A959I651-F1
#
_entry.id   AF-A0A959I651-F1
#
_cell.length_a   1.000
_cell.length_b   1.000
_cell.length_c   1.000
_cell.angle_alpha   90.00
_cell.angle_beta   90.00
_cell.angle_gamma   90.00
#
_symmetry.space_group_name_H-M   'P 1'
#
loop_
_entity.id
_entity.type
_entity.pdbx_description
1 polymer ?
#
loop_
_entity_poly.entity_id
_entity_poly.type
_entity_poly.pdbx_seq_one_letter_code
_entity_poly.pdbx_strand_id
1 'polypeptide(L)'
;MKRFILALFFIAALSEIASSQDTFQPKQLDEPNKGVIYNKEWTVDFKLHTNGFAVGANFGTLKTYYLTRFYHFSLGEIKHEKENRSNLDRS
;
A
#
# COMPACT_ATOMS: atom_id res chain seq x y z
N MET A 1 -7.85 36.37 39.73
CA MET A 1 -6.58 35.66 39.46
C MET A 1 -6.76 34.41 38.61
N LYS A 2 -7.35 33.31 39.12
CA LYS A 2 -7.47 32.03 38.38
C LYS A 2 -8.25 32.14 37.05
N ARG A 3 -9.38 32.88 37.03
CA ARG A 3 -10.18 33.12 35.82
C ARG A 3 -9.44 33.95 34.75
N PHE A 4 -8.58 34.86 35.19
CA PHE A 4 -7.76 35.69 34.30
C PHE A 4 -6.63 34.89 33.67
N ILE A 5 -6.00 34.01 34.45
CA ILE A 5 -4.98 33.07 33.97
C ILE A 5 -5.59 32.09 32.95
N LEU A 6 -6.80 31.58 33.20
CA LEU A 6 -7.51 30.71 32.25
C LEU A 6 -7.86 31.42 30.95
N ALA A 7 -8.26 32.70 31.00
CA ALA A 7 -8.54 33.49 29.80
C ALA A 7 -7.28 33.71 28.95
N LEU A 8 -6.14 34.02 29.59
CA LEU A 8 -4.85 34.15 28.90
C LEU A 8 -4.43 32.84 28.23
N PHE A 9 -4.61 31.71 28.92
CA PHE A 9 -4.30 30.39 28.35
C PHE A 9 -5.19 30.06 27.15
N PHE A 10 -6.48 30.42 27.23
CA PHE A 10 -7.44 30.21 26.15
C PHE A 10 -7.09 31.04 24.90
N ILE A 11 -6.67 32.29 25.09
CA ILE A 11 -6.25 33.18 23.99
C ILE A 11 -4.97 32.66 23.31
N ALA A 12 -4.00 32.16 24.08
CA ALA A 12 -2.77 31.58 23.53
C ALA A 12 -3.04 30.29 22.72
N ALA A 13 -4.02 29.48 23.12
CA ALA A 13 -4.41 28.30 22.36
C ALA A 13 -5.09 28.64 21.01
N LEU A 14 -5.82 29.76 20.95
CA LEU A 14 -6.50 30.23 19.74
C LEU A 14 -5.51 30.77 18.67
N SER A 15 -4.38 31.35 19.08
CA SER A 15 -3.38 31.88 18.13
C SER A 15 -2.65 30.80 17.34
N GLU A 16 -2.50 29.60 17.91
CA GLU A 16 -1.89 28.46 17.21
C GLU A 16 -2.78 27.94 16.07
N ILE A 17 -4.10 27.91 16.30
CA ILE A 17 -5.08 27.45 15.29
C ILE A 17 -5.14 28.44 14.11
N ALA A 18 -4.99 29.74 14.36
CA ALA A 18 -4.96 30.76 13.32
C ALA A 18 -3.72 30.65 12.42
N SER A 19 -2.58 30.21 12.98
CA SER A 19 -1.30 30.10 12.26
C SER A 19 -1.18 28.82 11.42
N SER A 20 -2.10 27.86 11.60
CA SER A 20 -2.16 26.60 10.83
C SER A 20 -3.08 26.68 9.59
N GLN A 21 -3.55 27.87 9.22
CA GLN A 21 -4.40 28.06 8.04
C GLN A 21 -3.57 28.09 6.76
N ASP A 22 -2.99 26.95 6.40
CA ASP A 22 -2.38 26.76 5.09
C ASP A 22 -3.49 26.63 4.04
N THR A 23 -3.62 27.64 3.18
CA THR A 23 -4.48 27.52 1.99
C THR A 23 -3.69 26.74 0.95
N PHE A 24 -4.04 25.47 0.73
CA PHE A 24 -3.58 24.72 -0.43
C PHE A 24 -4.14 25.42 -1.68
N GLN A 25 -3.37 26.33 -2.27
CA GLN A 25 -3.64 26.82 -3.61
C GLN A 25 -3.09 25.78 -4.58
N PRO A 26 -3.94 24.95 -5.21
CA PRO A 26 -3.46 24.10 -6.28
C PRO A 26 -2.88 25.02 -7.34
N LYS A 27 -1.57 24.94 -7.56
CA LYS A 27 -0.93 25.55 -8.72
C LYS A 27 -1.69 25.02 -9.93
N GLN A 28 -2.25 25.92 -10.75
CA GLN A 28 -2.95 25.53 -11.97
C GLN A 28 -1.99 24.65 -12.77
N LEU A 29 -2.24 23.35 -12.76
CA LEU A 29 -1.56 22.44 -13.65
C LEU A 29 -2.18 22.77 -15.00
N ASP A 30 -1.44 23.47 -15.85
CA ASP A 30 -1.69 23.40 -17.29
C ASP A 30 -1.49 21.93 -17.65
N GLU A 31 -2.53 21.11 -17.48
CA GLU A 31 -2.53 19.72 -17.87
C GLU A 31 -2.78 19.69 -19.38
N PRO A 32 -1.75 19.41 -20.20
CA PRO A 32 -2.00 19.09 -21.59
C PRO A 32 -2.71 17.74 -21.61
N ASN A 33 -4.04 17.74 -21.54
CA ASN A 33 -4.96 16.63 -21.81
C ASN A 33 -4.30 15.25 -21.63
N LYS A 34 -3.82 14.98 -20.40
CA LYS A 34 -2.86 13.89 -20.16
C LYS A 34 -3.64 12.60 -20.00
N GLY A 35 -3.94 11.96 -21.12
CA GLY A 35 -4.48 10.61 -21.13
C GLY A 35 -3.58 9.65 -20.35
N VAL A 36 -4.22 8.84 -19.50
CA VAL A 36 -3.67 7.84 -18.55
C VAL A 36 -2.78 8.43 -17.45
N ILE A 37 -3.41 8.84 -16.35
CA ILE A 37 -2.77 9.30 -15.10
C ILE A 37 -2.09 8.13 -14.35
N TYR A 38 -2.56 6.90 -14.53
CA TYR A 38 -2.06 5.70 -13.88
C TYR A 38 -1.58 4.66 -14.88
N ASN A 39 -0.26 4.57 -15.05
CA ASN A 39 0.36 3.66 -16.02
C ASN A 39 1.16 2.52 -15.39
N LYS A 40 1.14 2.39 -14.05
CA LYS A 40 1.87 1.36 -13.31
C LYS A 40 0.96 0.70 -12.30
N GLU A 41 1.02 -0.62 -12.27
CA GLU A 41 0.26 -1.48 -11.37
C GLU A 41 1.21 -2.50 -10.76
N TRP A 42 1.01 -2.85 -9.50
CA TRP A 42 1.74 -3.95 -8.87
C TRP A 42 0.84 -4.67 -7.88
N THR A 43 1.06 -5.98 -7.76
CA THR A 43 0.31 -6.85 -6.85
C THR A 43 1.27 -7.84 -6.22
N VAL A 44 1.06 -8.19 -4.95
CA VAL A 44 1.77 -9.26 -4.27
C VAL A 44 0.77 -10.37 -3.95
N ASP A 45 1.13 -11.59 -4.32
CA ASP A 45 0.32 -12.78 -4.10
C ASP A 45 0.97 -13.66 -3.03
N PHE A 46 0.15 -14.17 -2.11
CA PHE A 46 0.56 -15.20 -1.16
C PHE A 46 -0.30 -16.43 -1.39
N LYS A 47 0.33 -17.59 -1.61
CA LYS A 47 -0.35 -18.88 -1.82
C LYS A 47 0.10 -19.86 -0.76
N LEU A 48 -0.85 -20.31 0.05
CA LEU A 48 -0.63 -21.38 1.01
C LEU A 48 -1.13 -22.70 0.41
N HIS A 49 -0.27 -23.71 0.37
CA HIS A 49 -0.60 -25.06 -0.07
C HIS A 49 -0.55 -26.02 1.13
N THR A 50 -1.26 -27.15 1.06
CA THR A 50 -1.26 -28.15 2.14
C THR A 50 0.15 -28.65 2.49
N ASN A 51 1.04 -28.71 1.49
CA ASN A 51 2.43 -29.18 1.64
C ASN A 51 3.46 -28.11 1.24
N GLY A 52 3.15 -26.82 1.32
CA GLY A 52 4.10 -25.80 0.91
C GLY A 52 3.51 -24.38 0.87
N PHE A 53 4.31 -23.43 0.42
CA PHE A 53 3.87 -22.04 0.27
C PHE A 53 4.59 -21.39 -0.91
N ALA A 54 3.96 -20.37 -1.48
CA ALA A 54 4.54 -19.56 -2.53
C ALA A 54 4.21 -18.08 -2.34
N VAL A 55 5.14 -17.23 -2.75
CA VAL A 55 4.99 -15.79 -2.81
C VAL A 55 5.24 -15.35 -4.25
N GLY A 56 4.37 -14.47 -4.75
CA GLY A 56 4.46 -13.90 -6.08
C GLY A 56 4.42 -12.38 -6.05
N ALA A 57 5.05 -11.76 -7.03
CA ALA A 57 4.94 -10.34 -7.31
C ALA A 57 4.64 -10.14 -8.80
N ASN A 58 3.67 -9.27 -9.06
CA ASN A 58 3.23 -8.87 -10.39
C ASN A 58 3.53 -7.39 -10.59
N PHE A 59 4.05 -7.04 -11.76
CA PHE A 59 4.27 -5.67 -12.18
C PHE A 59 3.66 -5.45 -13.55
N GLY A 60 2.69 -4.55 -13.65
CA GLY A 60 2.03 -4.12 -14.87
C GLY A 60 2.44 -2.70 -15.24
N THR A 61 2.76 -2.44 -16.51
CA THR A 61 2.94 -1.09 -17.03
C THR A 61 2.06 -0.90 -18.26
N LEU A 62 1.08 0.01 -18.17
CA LEU A 62 0.22 0.37 -19.29
C LEU A 62 1.03 1.26 -20.25
N LYS A 63 1.26 0.78 -21.48
CA LYS A 63 1.93 1.54 -22.54
C LYS A 63 0.94 2.40 -23.32
N THR A 64 -0.24 1.85 -23.60
CA THR A 64 -1.39 2.55 -24.19
C THR A 64 -2.67 2.02 -23.54
N TYR A 65 -3.82 2.64 -23.82
CA TYR A 65 -5.12 2.24 -23.27
C TYR A 65 -5.47 0.74 -23.44
N TYR A 66 -4.89 0.07 -24.42
CA TYR A 66 -5.18 -1.33 -24.76
C TYR A 66 -3.94 -2.23 -24.68
N LEU A 67 -2.78 -1.70 -24.29
CA LEU A 67 -1.54 -2.47 -24.26
C LEU A 67 -0.84 -2.31 -22.91
N THR A 68 -0.79 -3.42 -22.18
CA THR A 68 -0.10 -3.51 -20.89
C THR A 68 1.03 -4.54 -20.98
N ARG A 69 2.19 -4.16 -20.47
CA ARG A 69 3.33 -5.07 -20.30
C ARG A 69 3.31 -5.62 -18.88
N PHE A 70 3.35 -6.95 -18.76
CA PHE A 70 3.33 -7.63 -17.47
C PHE A 70 4.63 -8.40 -17.22
N TYR A 71 5.11 -8.32 -15.99
CA TYR A 71 6.16 -9.17 -15.46
C TYR A 71 5.64 -9.86 -14.20
N HIS A 72 5.89 -11.17 -14.11
CA HIS A 72 5.51 -11.98 -12.96
C HIS A 72 6.75 -12.70 -12.43
N PHE A 73 6.96 -12.58 -11.12
CA PHE A 73 8.01 -13.31 -10.41
C PHE A 73 7.36 -14.09 -9.28
N SER A 74 7.58 -15.40 -9.23
CA SER A 74 7.07 -16.25 -8.16
C SER A 74 8.17 -17.15 -7.60
N LEU A 75 8.22 -17.27 -6.28
CA LEU A 75 9.07 -18.20 -5.58
C LEU A 75 8.20 -19.00 -4.61
N GLY A 76 8.36 -20.32 -4.60
CA GLY A 76 7.63 -21.17 -3.67
C GLY A 76 8.28 -22.53 -3.51
N GLU A 77 7.98 -23.17 -2.39
CA GLU A 77 8.36 -24.54 -2.11
C GLU A 77 7.12 -25.42 -2.05
N ILE A 78 7.23 -26.63 -2.61
CA ILE A 78 6.22 -27.67 -2.48
C ILE A 78 6.96 -28.92 -2.01
N LYS A 79 6.64 -29.40 -0.80
CA LYS A 79 7.14 -30.67 -0.28
C LYS A 79 6.34 -31.80 -0.91
N HIS A 80 7.05 -32.82 -1.39
CA HIS A 80 6.41 -33.97 -2.03
C HIS A 80 5.84 -34.92 -0.97
N GLU A 81 4.62 -35.41 -1.15
CA GLU A 81 3.94 -36.33 -0.23
C GLU A 81 4.74 -37.61 0.11
N LYS A 82 5.65 -38.03 -0.77
CA LYS A 82 6.50 -39.22 -0.61
C LYS A 82 7.63 -39.03 0.43
N GLU A 83 7.96 -37.80 0.79
CA GLU A 83 8.93 -37.49 1.84
C GLU A 83 8.29 -37.51 3.23
N ASN A 84 6.96 -37.33 3.30
CA ASN A 84 6.19 -37.46 4.53
C ASN A 84 5.77 -38.93 4.71
N ARG A 85 6.74 -39.81 4.99
CA ARG A 85 6.44 -41.19 5.43
C ARG A 85 5.66 -41.12 6.75
N SER A 86 4.34 -41.21 6.63
CA SER A 86 3.43 -41.56 7.72
C SER A 86 3.62 -43.05 8.07
N ASN A 87 4.77 -43.41 8.63
CA ASN A 87 4.89 -44.65 9.39
C ASN A 87 4.70 -44.32 10.87
N LEU A 88 3.45 -44.01 11.23
CA LEU A 88 3.02 -44.15 12.62
C LEU A 88 2.63 -45.63 12.81
N ASP A 89 3.63 -46.50 12.83
CA ASP A 89 3.40 -47.89 13.24
C ASP A 89 3.32 -47.90 14.77
N ARG A 90 2.10 -48.03 15.28
CA ARG A 90 1.80 -48.34 16.68
C ARG A 90 0.90 -49.56 16.69
N SER A 91 1.51 -50.74 16.78
CA SER A 91 0.94 -51.91 17.47
C SER A 91 2.04 -52.81 17.98
#